data_AF-A0A2N2Q9W1-F1
#
_entry.id   AF-A0A2N2Q9W1-F1
#
_cell.length_a   1.000
_cell.length_b   1.000
_cell.length_c   1.000
_cell.angle_alpha   90.00
_cell.angle_beta   90.00
_cell.angle_gamma   90.00
#
_symmetry.space_group_name_H-M   'P 1'
#
loop_
_entity.id
_entity.type
_entity.pdbx_description
1 polymer ?
#
loop_
_entity_poly.entity_id
_entity_poly.type
_entity_poly.pdbx_seq_one_letter_code
_entity_poly.pdbx_strand_id
1 'polypeptide(L)'
;MRMKFLAFAPLMIAATLAGCGNDAPKCADTATLIVVRDLFAKNTGGNHKATESELGQVLKIDSPRANGYDEKIKKYTCEATVIVDDKVKMPIKY
;
A
#
# COMPACT_ATOMS: atom_id res chain seq x y z
N MET A 1 13.92 -34.79 56.32
CA MET A 1 12.75 -33.89 56.31
C MET A 1 12.22 -33.81 54.88
N ARG A 2 10.96 -34.22 54.65
CA ARG A 2 10.26 -34.06 53.37
C ARG A 2 9.85 -32.60 53.21
N MET A 3 9.97 -32.01 52.02
CA MET A 3 8.89 -31.19 51.47
C MET A 3 8.98 -31.11 49.94
N LYS A 4 7.93 -31.62 49.30
CA LYS A 4 7.56 -31.44 47.89
C LYS A 4 7.01 -30.02 47.69
N PHE A 5 7.40 -29.31 46.65
CA PHE A 5 6.59 -28.31 45.93
C PHE A 5 7.15 -28.26 44.50
N LEU A 6 6.55 -29.02 43.58
CA LEU A 6 5.51 -28.57 42.67
C LEU A 6 6.06 -27.68 41.55
N ALA A 7 5.87 -28.19 40.33
CA ALA A 7 6.01 -27.55 39.04
C ALA A 7 5.60 -26.07 39.01
N PHE A 8 6.20 -25.28 38.13
CA PHE A 8 5.49 -24.41 37.18
C PHE A 8 6.53 -23.68 36.32
N ALA A 9 6.70 -24.16 35.08
CA ALA A 9 7.13 -23.29 33.99
C ALA A 9 6.04 -22.24 33.76
N PRO A 10 6.40 -21.02 33.33
CA PRO A 10 6.10 -20.69 31.94
C PRO A 10 7.29 -19.96 31.31
N LEU A 11 7.86 -20.45 30.21
CA LEU A 11 7.42 -20.07 28.86
C LEU A 11 7.09 -18.58 28.83
N MET A 12 8.14 -17.75 28.82
CA MET A 12 8.05 -16.31 28.57
C MET A 12 7.47 -16.12 27.18
N ILE A 13 6.16 -15.89 27.22
CA ILE A 13 5.25 -15.61 26.13
C ILE A 13 5.84 -14.53 25.24
N ALA A 14 5.85 -14.83 23.94
CA ALA A 14 6.03 -13.90 22.85
C ALA A 14 5.27 -12.60 23.14
N ALA A 15 6.00 -11.58 23.59
CA ALA A 15 5.48 -10.24 23.77
C ALA A 15 5.19 -9.67 22.37
N THR A 16 3.96 -9.95 21.91
CA THR A 16 3.07 -9.01 21.26
C THR A 16 3.70 -8.15 20.15
N LEU A 17 3.65 -8.66 18.92
CA LEU A 17 3.48 -7.81 17.72
C LEU A 17 2.07 -7.20 17.69
N ALA A 18 1.58 -6.70 18.83
CA ALA A 18 0.34 -5.94 18.91
C ALA A 18 0.65 -4.51 18.47
N GLY A 19 0.71 -4.32 17.15
CA GLY A 19 1.06 -3.03 16.57
C GLY A 19 0.76 -2.85 15.09
N CYS A 20 -0.03 -3.72 14.44
CA CYS A 20 -0.71 -3.35 13.19
C CYS A 20 -2.09 -2.74 13.54
N GLY A 21 -2.07 -1.68 14.34
CA GLY A 21 -3.25 -0.88 14.64
C GLY A 21 -3.31 0.32 13.69
N ASN A 22 -4.46 0.49 13.05
CA ASN A 22 -4.77 1.29 11.86
C ASN A 22 -4.54 0.50 10.56
N ASP A 23 -5.62 0.28 9.80
CA ASP A 23 -5.59 -0.37 8.49
C ASP A 23 -4.39 0.14 7.66
N ALA A 24 -3.68 -0.79 7.02
CA ALA A 24 -2.56 -0.45 6.17
C ALA A 24 -2.97 0.64 5.17
N PRO A 25 -2.13 1.68 4.94
CA PRO A 25 -2.48 2.77 4.06
C PRO A 25 -2.84 2.21 2.69
N LYS A 26 -4.00 2.63 2.19
CA LYS A 26 -4.68 2.16 0.97
C LYS A 26 -3.92 2.36 -0.35
N CYS A 27 -2.65 2.76 -0.28
CA CYS A 27 -1.81 3.05 -1.43
C CYS A 27 -1.77 1.91 -2.47
N ALA A 28 -1.78 0.67 -2.00
CA ALA A 28 -1.68 -0.53 -2.84
C ALA A 28 -3.02 -1.22 -3.10
N ASP A 29 -4.15 -0.68 -2.65
CA ASP A 29 -5.43 -1.33 -2.86
C ASP A 29 -5.91 -1.19 -4.30
N THR A 30 -6.61 -2.22 -4.79
CA THR A 30 -7.03 -2.30 -6.19
C THR A 30 -7.88 -1.10 -6.61
N ALA A 31 -8.78 -0.63 -5.75
CA ALA A 31 -9.66 0.50 -6.07
C ALA A 31 -8.87 1.80 -6.21
N THR A 32 -7.89 2.04 -5.33
CA THR A 32 -6.98 3.18 -5.43
C THR A 32 -6.13 3.11 -6.70
N LEU A 33 -5.56 1.95 -7.03
CA LEU A 33 -4.75 1.79 -8.23
C LEU A 33 -5.57 1.99 -9.53
N ILE A 34 -6.84 1.59 -9.56
CA ILE A 34 -7.76 1.86 -10.67
C ILE A 34 -7.93 3.37 -10.86
N VAL A 35 -8.20 4.11 -9.78
CA VAL A 35 -8.37 5.56 -9.83
C VAL A 35 -7.09 6.26 -10.29
N VAL A 36 -5.92 5.82 -9.81
CA VAL A 36 -4.63 6.39 -10.23
C VAL A 36 -4.41 6.19 -11.74
N ARG A 37 -4.71 5.01 -12.29
CA ARG A 37 -4.61 4.76 -13.74
C ARG A 37 -5.57 5.62 -14.55
N ASP A 38 -6.81 5.74 -14.11
CA ASP A 38 -7.83 6.59 -14.75
C ASP A 38 -7.42 8.07 -14.73
N LEU A 39 -6.89 8.56 -13.60
CA LEU A 39 -6.37 9.93 -13.50
C LEU A 39 -5.19 10.17 -14.45
N PHE A 40 -4.28 9.21 -14.56
CA PHE A 40 -3.17 9.28 -15.52
C PHE A 40 -3.67 9.40 -16.95
N ALA A 41 -4.59 8.53 -17.37
CA ALA A 41 -5.15 8.53 -18.73
C ALA A 41 -5.85 9.86 -19.07
N LYS A 42 -6.60 10.42 -18.12
CA LYS A 42 -7.28 11.72 -18.26
C LYS A 42 -6.30 12.88 -18.39
N ASN A 43 -5.24 12.89 -17.58
CA ASN A 43 -4.30 14.01 -17.54
C ASN A 43 -3.31 14.04 -18.72
N THR A 44 -3.03 12.90 -19.35
CA THR A 44 -2.13 12.83 -20.52
C THR A 44 -2.81 13.20 -21.84
N GLY A 45 -4.01 13.79 -21.81
CA GLY A 45 -4.75 14.20 -23.01
C GLY A 45 -5.32 13.03 -23.83
N GLY A 46 -5.33 11.83 -23.25
CA GLY A 46 -5.95 10.66 -23.86
C GLY A 46 -7.46 10.85 -23.86
N ASN A 47 -8.03 11.12 -25.04
CA ASN A 47 -9.49 11.05 -25.30
C ASN A 47 -10.02 9.59 -25.25
N HIS A 48 -9.40 8.76 -24.42
CA HIS A 48 -9.48 7.32 -24.54
C HIS A 48 -10.53 6.81 -23.58
N LYS A 49 -11.61 6.29 -24.17
CA LYS A 49 -12.50 5.29 -23.55
C LYS A 49 -11.74 3.96 -23.36
N ALA A 50 -10.48 4.01 -22.92
CA ALA A 50 -9.69 2.82 -22.63
C ALA A 50 -10.30 2.18 -21.38
N THR A 51 -10.60 0.90 -21.50
CA THR A 51 -11.09 0.10 -20.38
C THR A 51 -9.98 -0.07 -19.34
N GLU A 52 -10.35 -0.35 -18.09
CA GLU A 52 -9.38 -0.60 -17.01
C GLU A 52 -8.36 -1.69 -17.39
N SER A 53 -8.81 -2.72 -18.12
CA SER A 53 -7.96 -3.80 -18.61
C SER A 53 -6.88 -3.31 -19.59
N GLU A 54 -7.25 -2.42 -20.52
CA GLU A 54 -6.30 -1.82 -21.48
C GLU A 54 -5.30 -0.91 -20.75
N LEU A 55 -5.79 -0.09 -19.81
CA LEU A 55 -4.93 0.75 -18.98
C LEU A 55 -3.99 -0.09 -18.09
N GLY A 56 -4.44 -1.23 -17.57
CA GLY A 56 -3.61 -2.12 -16.75
C GLY A 56 -2.49 -2.82 -17.53
N GLN A 57 -2.65 -3.00 -18.85
CA GLN A 57 -1.63 -3.59 -19.72
C GLN A 57 -0.53 -2.59 -20.07
N VAL A 58 -0.89 -1.32 -20.26
CA VAL A 58 0.02 -0.24 -20.66
C VAL A 58 0.62 0.49 -19.45
N LEU A 59 -0.14 0.67 -18.38
CA LEU A 59 0.23 1.39 -17.16
C LEU A 59 0.33 0.44 -15.97
N LYS A 60 1.56 0.08 -15.62
CA LYS A 60 1.87 -0.66 -14.40
C LYS A 60 2.21 0.33 -13.28
N ILE A 61 1.65 0.11 -12.10
CA ILE A 61 2.00 0.87 -10.89
C ILE A 61 2.83 -0.05 -10.02
N ASP A 62 4.08 0.32 -9.80
CA ASP A 62 5.04 -0.47 -9.03
C ASP A 62 5.36 0.21 -7.70
N SER A 63 5.54 -0.63 -6.68
CA SER A 63 5.94 -0.26 -5.32
C SER A 63 5.11 0.87 -4.68
N PRO A 64 3.76 0.81 -4.72
CA PRO A 64 2.94 1.81 -4.05
C PRO A 64 3.09 1.71 -2.53
N ARG A 65 3.48 2.81 -1.89
CA ARG A 65 3.67 2.87 -0.43
C ARG A 65 3.29 4.24 0.11
N ALA A 66 2.94 4.30 1.40
CA ALA A 66 2.78 5.59 2.07
C ALA A 66 4.15 6.26 2.23
N ASN A 67 4.21 7.55 1.90
CA ASN A 67 5.39 8.40 2.03
C ASN A 67 5.26 9.38 3.20
N GLY A 68 4.04 9.80 3.53
CA GLY A 68 3.79 10.74 4.61
C GLY A 68 2.31 10.84 4.98
N TYR A 69 2.03 11.52 6.07
CA TYR A 69 0.67 11.85 6.49
C TYR A 69 0.52 13.37 6.53
N ASP A 70 -0.43 13.90 5.78
CA ASP A 70 -0.77 15.31 5.83
C ASP A 70 -1.79 15.53 6.96
N GLU A 71 -1.35 16.20 8.03
CA GLU A 71 -2.17 16.47 9.21
C GLU A 71 -3.33 17.43 8.93
N LYS A 72 -3.23 18.29 7.91
CA LYS A 72 -4.26 19.29 7.59
C LYS A 72 -5.46 18.63 6.93
N ILE A 73 -5.21 17.72 5.99
CA ILE A 73 -6.27 16.98 5.28
C ILE A 73 -6.52 15.59 5.88
N LYS A 74 -5.76 15.20 6.91
CA LYS A 74 -5.83 13.92 7.61
C LYS A 74 -5.73 12.71 6.68
N LYS A 75 -4.87 12.77 5.66
CA LYS A 75 -4.70 11.72 4.65
C LYS A 75 -3.24 11.32 4.48
N TYR A 76 -3.02 10.05 4.17
CA TYR A 76 -1.71 9.56 3.74
C TYR A 76 -1.43 9.99 2.31
N THR A 77 -0.24 10.53 2.07
CA THR A 77 0.34 10.70 0.74
C THR A 77 1.04 9.42 0.37
N CYS A 78 0.68 8.87 -0.78
CA CYS A 78 1.30 7.70 -1.36
C CYS A 78 2.36 8.11 -2.39
N GLU A 79 3.37 7.26 -2.55
CA GLU A 79 4.30 7.34 -3.67
C GLU A 79 4.35 5.99 -4.38
N ALA A 80 4.51 6.04 -5.70
CA ALA A 80 4.66 4.86 -6.53
C ALA A 80 5.48 5.19 -7.77
N THR A 81 5.89 4.17 -8.52
CA THR A 81 6.47 4.33 -9.86
C THR A 81 5.45 3.87 -10.89
N VAL A 82 5.04 4.77 -11.78
CA VAL A 82 4.26 4.39 -12.97
C VAL A 82 5.23 3.96 -14.06
N ILE A 83 4.96 2.81 -14.65
CA ILE A 83 5.72 2.25 -15.76
C ILE A 83 4.79 2.20 -16.97
N VAL A 84 5.14 2.94 -18.02
CA VAL A 84 4.41 2.98 -19.30
C VAL A 84 5.11 2.09 -20.31
N ASP A 85 4.40 1.10 -20.84
CA ASP A 85 4.89 0.14 -21.85
C ASP A 85 6.23 -0.52 -21.48
N ASP A 86 6.49 -0.74 -20.19
CA ASP A 86 7.77 -1.24 -19.63
C ASP A 86 9.01 -0.41 -20.00
N LYS A 87 8.83 0.78 -20.59
CA LYS A 87 9.92 1.62 -21.13
C LYS A 87 10.14 2.87 -20.31
N VAL A 88 9.06 3.54 -19.90
CA VAL A 88 9.15 4.84 -19.23
C VAL A 88 8.76 4.67 -17.78
N LYS A 89 9.70 4.96 -16.86
CA LYS A 89 9.48 4.91 -15.41
C LYS A 89 9.36 6.33 -14.89
N MET A 90 8.22 6.63 -14.26
CA MET A 90 7.93 7.97 -13.72
C MET A 90 7.50 7.84 -12.26
N PRO A 91 8.24 8.45 -11.30
CA PRO A 91 7.81 8.49 -9.92
C PRO A 91 6.61 9.42 -9.78
N ILE A 92 5.61 9.01 -9.00
CA ILE A 92 4.37 9.74 -8.77
C ILE A 92 4.10 9.86 -7.27
N LYS A 93 3.38 10.91 -6.90
CA LYS A 93 2.81 11.09 -5.57
C LYS A 93 1.32 11.37 -5.71
N TYR A 94 0.51 10.76 -4.86
CA TYR A 94 -0.95 10.88 -4.89
C TYR A 94 -1.56 10.79 -3.49
#